data_AF-X0Z107-F1
#
_entry.id   AF-X0Z107-F1
#
_cell.length_a   1.000
_cell.length_b   1.000
_cell.length_c   1.000
_cell.angle_alpha   90.00
_cell.angle_beta   90.00
_cell.angle_gamma   90.00
#
_symmetry.space_group_name_H-M   'P 1'
#
loop_
_entity.id
_entity.type
_entity.pdbx_description
1 polymer ?
#
loop_
_entity_poly.entity_id
_entity_poly.type
_entity_poly.pdbx_seq_one_letter_code
_entity_poly.pdbx_strand_id
1 'polypeptide(L)'
;MHIPDGFLNIATVATTCAVSAGGVGNAVRMANKKLGEKQVPLMGVLAAFIFAAQMLNFPIAGGTSGHLIGAALAAILLGPWAAVLIMSCVLIAQCLI
;
A
#
# COMPACT_ATOMS: atom_id res chain seq x y z
N MET A 1 -3.19 -7.84 3.35
CA MET A 1 -2.70 -9.19 3.65
C MET A 1 -1.34 -9.32 3.01
N HIS A 2 -0.35 -9.70 3.81
CA HIS A 2 1.05 -9.75 3.43
C HIS A 2 1.44 -11.19 3.13
N ILE A 3 2.27 -11.36 2.12
CA ILE A 3 2.87 -12.64 1.79
C ILE A 3 4.31 -12.59 2.33
N PRO A 4 4.70 -13.49 3.24
CA PRO A 4 6.05 -13.49 3.80
C PRO A 4 7.13 -13.78 2.74
N ASP A 5 8.36 -13.35 3.01
CA ASP A 5 9.49 -13.62 2.13
C ASP A 5 9.71 -15.13 1.93
N GLY A 6 10.09 -15.51 0.72
CA GLY A 6 10.35 -16.90 0.34
C GLY A 6 9.10 -17.72 -0.03
N PHE A 7 7.88 -17.18 0.12
CA PHE A 7 6.65 -17.89 -0.25
C PHE A 7 6.39 -17.92 -1.77
N LEU A 8 6.92 -16.95 -2.51
CA LEU A 8 6.70 -16.82 -3.96
C LEU A 8 7.96 -17.20 -4.73
N ASN A 9 7.78 -17.88 -5.86
CA ASN A 9 8.88 -18.15 -6.78
C ASN A 9 9.34 -16.87 -7.51
N ILE A 10 10.55 -16.91 -8.06
CA ILE A 10 11.20 -15.76 -8.72
C ILE A 10 10.36 -15.21 -9.88
N ALA A 11 9.71 -16.07 -10.66
CA ALA A 11 8.88 -15.63 -11.78
C ALA A 11 7.65 -14.83 -11.31
N THR A 12 6.98 -15.28 -10.25
CA THR A 12 5.84 -14.56 -9.64
C THR A 12 6.29 -13.23 -9.04
N VAL A 13 7.42 -13.20 -8.34
CA VAL A 13 7.99 -11.95 -7.80
C VAL A 13 8.31 -10.97 -8.92
N ALA A 14 9.05 -11.39 -9.95
CA ALA A 14 9.45 -10.52 -11.05
C ALA A 14 8.25 -9.94 -11.82
N THR A 15 7.25 -10.77 -12.12
CA THR A 15 6.04 -10.34 -12.83
C THR A 15 5.20 -9.38 -12.00
N THR A 16 4.96 -9.67 -10.72
CA THR A 16 4.17 -8.80 -9.84
C THR A 16 4.90 -7.50 -9.52
N CYS A 17 6.22 -7.50 -9.38
CA CYS A 17 7.02 -6.29 -9.27
C CYS A 17 6.91 -5.41 -10.54
N ALA A 18 7.02 -6.01 -11.73
CA ALA A 18 6.90 -5.25 -12.98
C ALA A 18 5.51 -4.61 -13.14
N VAL A 19 4.44 -5.38 -12.87
CA VAL A 19 3.07 -4.86 -12.90
C VAL A 19 2.86 -3.77 -11.85
N SER A 20 3.37 -3.97 -10.64
CA SER A 20 3.25 -3.00 -9.54
C SER A 20 3.99 -1.71 -9.87
N ALA A 21 5.20 -1.78 -10.43
CA ALA A 21 5.96 -0.61 -10.86
C ALA A 21 5.19 0.21 -11.92
N GLY A 22 4.57 -0.46 -12.90
CA GLY A 22 3.72 0.20 -13.88
C GLY A 22 2.48 0.86 -13.26
N GLY A 23 1.81 0.17 -12.32
CA GLY A 23 0.65 0.68 -11.59
C GLY A 23 0.98 1.90 -10.72
N VAL A 24 2.06 1.83 -9.95
CA VAL A 24 2.55 2.95 -9.12
C VAL A 24 2.97 4.12 -10.00
N GLY A 25 3.71 3.88 -11.09
CA GLY A 25 4.10 4.93 -12.03
C GLY A 25 2.88 5.65 -12.64
N ASN A 26 1.84 4.91 -13.00
CA ASN A 26 0.59 5.50 -13.47
C ASN A 26 -0.11 6.31 -12.36
N ALA A 27 -0.16 5.79 -11.14
CA ALA A 27 -0.75 6.47 -9.99
C ALA A 27 -0.01 7.78 -9.67
N VAL A 28 1.32 7.81 -9.72
CA VAL A 28 2.12 9.05 -9.57
C VAL A 28 1.71 10.08 -10.62
N ARG A 29 1.63 9.68 -11.90
CA ARG A 29 1.24 10.58 -12.99
C ARG A 29 -0.17 11.14 -12.78
N MET A 30 -1.11 10.31 -12.34
CA MET A 30 -2.50 10.71 -12.15
C MET A 30 -2.68 11.57 -10.89
N ALA A 31 -1.98 11.22 -9.80
CA ALA A 31 -1.93 12.00 -8.57
C ALA A 31 -1.39 13.41 -8.83
N ASN A 32 -0.25 13.53 -9.52
CA ASN A 32 0.33 14.84 -9.86
C ASN A 32 -0.59 15.74 -10.71
N LYS A 33 -1.48 15.13 -11.52
CA LYS A 33 -2.44 15.89 -12.34
C LYS A 33 -3.70 16.31 -11.57
N LYS A 34 -4.09 15.56 -10.55
CA LYS A 34 -5.42 15.67 -9.90
C LYS A 34 -5.37 16.16 -8.46
N LEU A 35 -4.24 15.96 -7.78
CA LEU A 35 -4.09 16.32 -6.37
C LEU A 35 -3.42 17.69 -6.25
N GLY A 36 -3.96 18.52 -5.36
CA GLY A 36 -3.36 19.79 -4.97
C GLY A 36 -2.40 19.61 -3.80
N GLU A 37 -1.49 20.57 -3.61
CA GLU A 37 -0.45 20.52 -2.56
C GLU A 37 -1.01 20.31 -1.15
N LYS A 38 -2.20 20.85 -0.86
CA LYS A 38 -2.86 20.71 0.45
C LYS A 38 -3.26 19.27 0.80
N GLN A 39 -3.36 18.38 -0.19
CA GLN A 39 -3.70 16.97 0.04
C GLN A 39 -2.48 16.12 0.41
N VAL A 40 -1.27 16.59 0.14
CA VAL A 40 -0.03 15.85 0.42
C VAL A 40 0.15 15.58 1.93
N PRO A 41 -0.03 16.56 2.84
CA PRO A 41 0.01 16.28 4.27
C PRO A 41 -1.03 15.26 4.72
N LEU A 42 -2.25 15.32 4.15
CA LEU A 42 -3.32 14.39 4.48
C LEU A 42 -2.99 12.95 4.02
N MET A 43 -2.33 12.79 2.86
CA MET A 43 -1.83 11.49 2.41
C MET A 43 -0.83 10.90 3.42
N GLY A 44 0.09 11.70 3.93
CA GLY A 44 1.07 11.26 4.92
C GLY A 44 0.43 10.84 6.26
N VAL A 45 -0.50 11.65 6.78
CA VAL A 45 -1.24 11.32 8.01
C VAL A 45 -2.05 10.04 7.83
N LEU A 46 -2.72 9.88 6.69
CA LEU A 46 -3.52 8.69 6.41
C LEU A 46 -2.63 7.44 6.25
N ALA A 47 -1.45 7.57 5.63
CA ALA A 47 -0.46 6.50 5.54
C ALA A 47 0.01 6.06 6.94
N ALA A 48 0.37 7.00 7.81
CA ALA A 48 0.78 6.71 9.18
C ALA A 48 -0.33 6.04 9.99
N PHE A 49 -1.57 6.53 9.87
CA PHE A 49 -2.73 5.92 10.52
C PHE A 49 -2.96 4.48 10.04
N ILE A 50 -2.94 4.24 8.72
CA ILE A 50 -3.13 2.90 8.14
C ILE A 50 -1.99 1.97 8.58
N PHE A 51 -0.75 2.42 8.54
CA PHE A 51 0.40 1.66 9.02
C PHE A 51 0.21 1.22 10.48
N ALA A 52 -0.12 2.16 11.37
CA ALA A 52 -0.36 1.87 12.78
C ALA A 52 -1.54 0.91 12.99
N ALA A 53 -2.64 1.11 12.25
CA ALA A 53 -3.80 0.23 12.30
C ALA A 53 -3.48 -1.19 11.80
N GLN A 54 -2.57 -1.33 10.84
CA GLN A 54 -2.10 -2.63 10.34
C GLN A 54 -1.19 -3.36 11.32
N MET A 55 -0.49 -2.64 12.21
CA MET A 55 0.28 -3.27 13.30
C MET A 55 -0.62 -3.98 14.31
N LEU A 56 -1.91 -3.63 14.39
CA LEU A 56 -2.93 -4.41 15.09
C LEU A 56 -3.35 -5.61 14.23
N ASN A 57 -2.48 -6.60 14.16
CA ASN A 57 -2.70 -7.83 13.41
C ASN A 57 -2.84 -9.04 14.34
N PHE A 58 -3.51 -10.08 13.84
CA PHE A 58 -3.74 -11.33 14.56
C PHE A 58 -3.35 -12.52 13.68
N PRO A 59 -2.77 -13.59 14.27
CA PRO A 59 -2.31 -14.75 13.51
C PRO A 59 -3.50 -15.50 12.88
N ILE A 60 -3.35 -15.87 11.62
CA ILE A 60 -4.26 -16.75 10.89
C ILE A 60 -3.52 -18.07 10.57
N ALA A 61 -4.24 -19.19 10.61
CA ALA A 61 -3.69 -20.49 10.23
C ALA A 61 -3.03 -20.44 8.83
N GLY A 62 -1.85 -21.05 8.68
CA GLY A 62 -1.08 -21.03 7.43
C GLY A 62 -0.01 -19.94 7.34
N GLY A 63 0.37 -19.33 8.47
CA GLY A 63 1.57 -18.47 8.55
C GLY A 63 1.38 -17.03 8.07
N THR A 64 0.13 -16.58 7.94
CA THR A 64 -0.21 -15.19 7.58
C THR A 64 -0.95 -14.51 8.73
N SER A 65 -1.12 -13.20 8.67
CA SER A 65 -1.85 -12.42 9.67
C SER A 65 -3.06 -11.70 9.08
N GLY A 66 -4.14 -11.65 9.84
CA GLY A 66 -5.32 -10.83 9.57
C GLY A 66 -5.19 -9.46 10.18
N HIS A 67 -5.58 -8.43 9.44
CA HIS A 67 -5.54 -7.05 9.92
C HIS A 67 -6.43 -6.14 9.05
N LEU A 68 -6.65 -4.91 9.51
CA LEU A 68 -7.31 -3.89 8.70
C LEU A 68 -6.45 -3.49 7.51
N ILE A 69 -7.02 -3.39 6.30
CA ILE A 69 -6.24 -3.05 5.10
C ILE A 69 -6.12 -1.54 4.90
N GLY A 70 -7.18 -0.76 5.13
CA GLY A 70 -7.16 0.70 4.99
C GLY A 70 -7.22 1.24 3.53
N ALA A 71 -7.01 0.41 2.52
CA ALA A 71 -7.02 0.83 1.11
C ALA A 71 -8.37 1.43 0.66
N ALA A 72 -9.50 0.84 1.07
CA ALA A 72 -10.83 1.36 0.74
C ALA A 72 -11.07 2.74 1.38
N LEU A 73 -10.67 2.91 2.64
CA LEU A 73 -10.75 4.20 3.34
C LEU A 73 -9.93 5.28 2.60
N ALA A 74 -8.69 4.97 2.22
CA ALA A 74 -7.86 5.88 1.45
C ALA A 74 -8.46 6.23 0.08
N ALA A 75 -9.03 5.24 -0.61
CA ALA A 75 -9.66 5.45 -1.92
C ALA A 75 -10.91 6.32 -1.83
N ILE A 76 -11.73 6.15 -0.79
CA ILE A 76 -12.93 6.95 -0.56
C ILE A 76 -12.57 8.41 -0.23
N LEU A 77 -11.56 8.64 0.61
CA LEU A 77 -11.22 9.98 1.09
C LEU A 77 -10.40 10.80 0.08
N LEU A 78 -9.46 10.16 -0.63
CA LEU A 78 -8.46 10.85 -1.47
C LEU A 78 -8.47 10.39 -2.93
N GLY A 79 -9.36 9.44 -3.27
CA GLY A 79 -9.43 8.85 -4.60
C GLY A 79 -8.45 7.69 -4.80
N PRO A 80 -8.66 6.89 -5.86
CA PRO A 80 -7.94 5.65 -6.07
C PRO A 80 -6.44 5.85 -6.31
N TRP A 81 -6.05 6.94 -6.99
CA TRP A 81 -4.65 7.21 -7.31
C TRP A 81 -3.81 7.54 -6.07
N ALA A 82 -4.35 8.37 -5.17
CA ALA A 82 -3.71 8.67 -3.90
C ALA A 82 -3.63 7.40 -3.02
N ALA A 83 -4.70 6.60 -3.00
CA ALA A 83 -4.75 5.36 -2.23
C ALA A 83 -3.67 4.37 -2.65
N VAL A 84 -3.41 4.20 -3.95
CA VAL A 84 -2.31 3.36 -4.44
C VAL A 84 -0.98 3.82 -3.86
N LEU A 85 -0.68 5.13 -3.94
CA LEU A 85 0.59 5.67 -3.43
C LEU A 85 0.71 5.50 -1.91
N ILE A 86 -0.36 5.80 -1.16
CA ILE A 86 -0.41 5.61 0.30
C ILE A 86 -0.12 4.15 0.66
N MET A 87 -0.83 3.20 0.04
CA MET A 87 -0.66 1.78 0.33
C MET A 87 0.72 1.27 -0.08
N SER A 88 1.27 1.74 -1.21
CA SER A 88 2.64 1.41 -1.61
C SER A 88 3.67 1.88 -0.59
N CYS A 89 3.56 3.12 -0.09
CA CYS A 89 4.45 3.63 0.96
C CYS A 89 4.35 2.79 2.25
N VAL A 90 3.13 2.43 2.66
CA VAL A 90 2.90 1.59 3.85
C VAL A 90 3.57 0.22 3.69
N LEU A 91 3.37 -0.45 2.55
CA LEU A 91 3.98 -1.76 2.30
C LEU A 91 5.51 -1.70 2.22
N ILE A 92 6.07 -0.65 1.59
CA ILE A 92 7.52 -0.44 1.52
C ILE A 92 8.09 -0.22 2.92
N ALA A 93 7.42 0.57 3.77
CA ALA A 93 7.88 0.74 5.15
C ALA A 93 7.83 -0.59 5.93
N GLN A 94 6.76 -1.38 5.75
CA GLN A 94 6.57 -2.65 6.44
C GLN A 94 7.50 -3.77 5.99
N CYS A 95 8.03 -3.73 4.76
CA CYS A 95 9.01 -4.74 4.34
C CYS A 95 10.44 -4.41 4.80
N LEU A 96 10.68 -3.20 5.31
CA LEU A 96 11.99 -2.76 5.78
C LEU A 96 12.11 -2.77 7.32
N ILE A 97 10.99 -2.86 8.04
CA ILE A 97 10.91 -2.83 9.51
C ILE A 97 10.40 -4.18 10.00
#